data_AF-A0A7S0SHZ9-F1
#
_entry.id   AF-A0A7S0SHZ9-F1
#
_cell.length_a   1.000
_cell.length_b   1.000
_cell.length_c   1.000
_cell.angle_alpha   90.00
_cell.angle_beta   90.00
_cell.angle_gamma   90.00
#
_symmetry.space_group_name_H-M   'P 1'
#
loop_
_entity.id
_entity.type
_entity.pdbx_description
1 polymer ?
#
loop_
_entity_poly.entity_id
_entity_poly.type
_entity_poly.pdbx_seq_one_letter_code
_entity_poly.pdbx_strand_id
1 'polypeptide(L)'
;AVEGGCVGAVEALLESSLCDPSAQEEQGNTALAEAARMGHVEIIRVILGSSCSGVRLINVGNHAGETPLIVAAAAGHAKVVRELLRRGAHRDLKDAGGRAAVHHAAAR
;
A
#
# COMPACT_ATOMS: atom_id res chain seq x y z
N ALA A 1 -11.56 2.58 8.03
CA ALA A 1 -10.78 3.83 8.19
C ALA A 1 -10.02 4.18 6.91
N VAL A 2 -9.22 3.26 6.36
CA VAL A 2 -8.51 3.46 5.08
C VAL A 2 -9.46 3.58 3.89
N GLU A 3 -10.42 2.66 3.74
CA GLU A 3 -11.42 2.71 2.65
C GLU A 3 -12.22 4.02 2.61
N GLY A 4 -12.50 4.59 3.79
CA GLY A 4 -13.21 5.86 3.94
C GLY A 4 -12.32 7.10 3.82
N GLY A 5 -11.01 6.95 3.60
CA GLY A 5 -10.07 8.07 3.50
C GLY A 5 -9.83 8.84 4.81
N CYS A 6 -10.27 8.33 5.96
CA CYS A 6 -10.23 9.04 7.24
C CYS A 6 -8.82 9.00 7.86
N VAL A 7 -7.98 9.97 7.52
CA VAL A 7 -6.59 10.08 8.02
C VAL A 7 -6.53 10.05 9.55
N GLY A 8 -7.30 10.89 10.25
CA GLY A 8 -7.26 10.95 11.72
C GLY A 8 -7.71 9.65 12.40
N ALA A 9 -8.59 8.88 11.77
CA ALA A 9 -8.96 7.56 12.28
C ALA A 9 -7.82 6.55 12.07
N VAL A 10 -7.09 6.64 10.96
CA VAL A 10 -5.90 5.80 10.72
C VAL A 10 -4.78 6.15 11.70
N GLU A 11 -4.53 7.44 11.95
CA GLU A 11 -3.55 7.90 12.94
C GLU A 11 -3.88 7.40 14.34
N ALA A 12 -5.12 7.61 14.80
CA ALA A 12 -5.57 7.17 16.12
C ALA A 12 -5.46 5.64 16.28
N LEU A 13 -5.72 4.87 15.22
CA LEU A 13 -5.57 3.41 15.25
C LEU A 13 -4.10 2.99 15.35
N LEU A 14 -3.20 3.66 14.61
CA LEU A 14 -1.76 3.37 14.62
C LEU A 14 -1.07 3.79 15.94
N GLU A 15 -1.58 4.82 16.61
CA GLU A 15 -1.12 5.23 17.95
C GLU A 15 -1.62 4.29 19.05
N SER A 16 -2.67 3.51 18.78
CA SER A 16 -3.13 2.49 19.73
C SER A 16 -2.15 1.32 19.75
N SER A 17 -1.75 0.89 20.94
CA SER A 17 -0.81 -0.22 21.17
C SER A 17 -1.36 -1.61 20.76
N LEU A 18 -2.57 -1.67 20.20
CA LEU A 18 -3.23 -2.88 19.72
C LEU A 18 -3.25 -2.98 18.19
N CYS A 19 -2.65 -2.03 17.48
CA CYS A 19 -2.60 -2.08 16.02
C CYS A 19 -1.63 -3.17 15.57
N ASP A 20 -2.14 -4.20 14.90
CA ASP A 20 -1.34 -5.08 14.05
C ASP A 20 -1.38 -4.54 12.62
N PRO A 21 -0.38 -3.76 12.20
CA PRO A 21 -0.36 -3.18 10.86
C PRO A 21 -0.16 -4.25 9.76
N SER A 22 0.32 -5.45 10.12
CA SER A 22 0.42 -6.59 9.21
C SER A 22 -0.90 -7.33 9.03
N ALA A 23 -1.98 -6.94 9.72
CA ALA A 23 -3.29 -7.52 9.51
C ALA A 23 -3.67 -7.45 8.03
N GLN A 24 -3.93 -8.62 7.46
CA GLN A 24 -4.42 -8.78 6.10
C GLN A 24 -5.93 -9.03 6.14
N GLU A 25 -6.67 -8.40 5.24
CA GLU A 25 -8.06 -8.77 4.99
C GLU A 25 -8.15 -10.11 4.23
N GLU A 26 -9.37 -10.59 3.95
CA GLU A 26 -9.64 -11.90 3.35
C GLU A 26 -8.89 -12.14 2.02
N GLN A 27 -8.62 -11.09 1.26
CA GLN A 27 -7.90 -11.12 -0.01
C GLN A 27 -6.36 -11.02 0.15
N GLY A 28 -5.87 -10.92 1.39
CA GLY A 28 -4.45 -10.73 1.68
C GLY A 28 -3.98 -9.28 1.59
N ASN A 29 -4.87 -8.31 1.34
CA ASN A 29 -4.43 -6.91 1.21
C ASN A 29 -4.06 -6.36 2.59
N THR A 30 -2.98 -5.57 2.61
CA THR A 30 -2.63 -4.76 3.77
C THR A 30 -3.34 -3.41 3.72
N ALA A 31 -3.44 -2.73 4.87
CA ALA A 31 -3.92 -1.35 4.93
C ALA A 31 -3.17 -0.42 3.96
N LEU A 32 -1.89 -0.67 3.72
CA LEU A 32 -1.07 0.09 2.77
C LEU A 32 -1.46 -0.18 1.30
N ALA A 33 -1.71 -1.45 0.95
CA ALA A 33 -2.17 -1.83 -0.39
C ALA A 33 -3.54 -1.22 -0.71
N GLU A 34 -4.44 -1.20 0.28
CA GLU A 34 -5.77 -0.62 0.14
C GLU A 34 -5.72 0.92 0.00
N ALA A 35 -4.90 1.59 0.82
CA ALA A 35 -4.65 3.03 0.65
C ALA A 35 -4.04 3.35 -0.73
N ALA A 36 -3.21 2.45 -1.24
CA ALA A 36 -2.58 2.59 -2.54
C ALA A 36 -3.58 2.42 -3.70
N ARG A 37 -4.51 1.47 -3.57
CA ARG A 37 -5.64 1.24 -4.48
C ARG A 37 -6.56 2.45 -4.60
N MET A 38 -6.82 3.11 -3.47
CA MET A 38 -7.74 4.25 -3.39
C MET A 38 -7.05 5.61 -3.65
N GLY A 39 -5.72 5.61 -3.83
CA GLY A 39 -4.98 6.84 -4.14
C GLY A 39 -4.75 7.76 -2.94
N HIS A 40 -4.90 7.26 -1.71
CA HIS A 40 -4.83 8.05 -0.48
C HIS A 40 -3.38 8.32 -0.03
N VAL A 41 -2.73 9.28 -0.67
CA VAL A 41 -1.32 9.64 -0.41
C VAL A 41 -1.04 9.99 1.06
N GLU A 42 -1.92 10.75 1.72
CA GLU A 42 -1.69 11.13 3.12
C GLU A 42 -1.78 9.92 4.07
N ILE A 43 -2.70 8.97 3.79
CA ILE A 43 -2.78 7.71 4.54
C ILE A 43 -1.51 6.88 4.34
N ILE A 44 -1.00 6.78 3.10
CA ILE A 44 0.29 6.13 2.81
C ILE A 44 1.41 6.75 3.65
N ARG A 45 1.47 8.09 3.73
CA ARG A 45 2.50 8.79 4.48
C ARG A 45 2.42 8.53 5.97
N VAL A 46 1.22 8.53 6.54
CA VAL A 46 0.95 8.22 7.94
C VAL A 46 1.36 6.78 8.25
N ILE A 47 0.89 5.81 7.46
CA ILE A 47 1.22 4.39 7.67
C ILE A 47 2.73 4.17 7.62
N LEU A 48 3.40 4.67 6.56
CA LEU A 48 4.84 4.50 6.37
C LEU A 48 5.70 5.37 7.30
N GLY A 49 5.13 6.41 7.91
CA GLY A 49 5.77 7.27 8.90
C GLY A 49 5.63 6.75 10.33
N SER A 50 4.65 5.88 10.59
CA SER A 50 4.42 5.29 11.90
C SER A 50 5.50 4.26 12.27
N SER A 51 5.90 4.26 13.54
CA SER A 51 6.84 3.30 14.12
C SER A 51 6.31 1.85 14.10
N CYS A 52 4.99 1.67 14.18
CA CYS A 52 4.36 0.35 14.29
C CYS A 52 4.35 -0.39 12.95
N SER A 53 4.11 0.32 11.85
CA SER A 53 3.81 -0.28 10.54
C SER A 53 5.01 -0.26 9.59
N GLY A 54 5.77 0.84 9.57
CA GLY A 54 7.06 0.97 8.90
C GLY A 54 7.14 0.52 7.43
N VAL A 55 8.37 0.50 6.92
CA VAL A 55 8.75 0.04 5.57
C VAL A 55 8.44 -1.46 5.36
N ARG A 56 8.12 -2.21 6.42
CA ARG A 56 7.92 -3.67 6.35
C ARG A 56 6.75 -4.07 5.43
N LEU A 57 5.71 -3.25 5.36
CA LEU A 57 4.54 -3.52 4.52
C LEU A 57 4.67 -3.06 3.08
N ILE A 58 5.71 -2.28 2.75
CA ILE A 58 5.80 -1.59 1.46
C ILE A 58 5.88 -2.56 0.26
N ASN A 59 6.32 -3.79 0.52
CA ASN A 59 6.51 -4.85 -0.46
C ASN A 59 5.64 -6.08 -0.19
N VAL A 60 4.75 -6.03 0.80
CA VAL A 60 3.86 -7.17 1.14
C VAL A 60 2.79 -7.26 0.06
N GLY A 61 2.80 -8.37 -0.67
CA GLY A 61 1.78 -8.69 -1.66
C GLY A 61 0.54 -9.31 -1.05
N ASN A 62 -0.59 -9.13 -1.72
CA ASN A 62 -1.83 -9.85 -1.43
C ASN A 62 -1.78 -11.31 -1.93
N HIS A 63 -2.90 -12.05 -1.86
CA HIS A 63 -2.94 -13.44 -2.35
C HIS A 63 -2.66 -13.59 -3.85
N ALA A 64 -2.84 -12.53 -4.64
CA ALA A 64 -2.45 -12.47 -6.05
C ALA A 64 -1.00 -12.00 -6.27
N GLY A 65 -0.23 -11.78 -5.19
CA GLY A 65 1.13 -11.24 -5.24
C GLY A 65 1.21 -9.76 -5.57
N GLU A 66 0.08 -9.04 -5.56
CA GLU A 66 0.05 -7.63 -5.88
C GLU A 66 0.54 -6.81 -4.69
N THR A 67 1.66 -6.14 -4.86
CA THR A 67 2.22 -5.21 -3.88
C THR A 67 1.49 -3.87 -3.93
N PRO A 68 1.58 -3.03 -2.87
CA PRO A 68 1.02 -1.67 -2.90
C PRO A 68 1.45 -0.87 -4.13
N LEU A 69 2.68 -1.08 -4.62
CA LEU A 69 3.19 -0.43 -5.82
C LEU A 69 2.50 -0.94 -7.10
N ILE A 70 2.30 -2.26 -7.22
CA ILE A 70 1.56 -2.85 -8.34
C ILE A 70 0.13 -2.32 -8.35
N VAL A 71 -0.55 -2.34 -7.21
CA VAL A 71 -1.94 -1.88 -7.10
C VAL A 71 -2.05 -0.37 -7.42
N ALA A 72 -1.14 0.48 -6.91
CA ALA A 72 -1.14 1.91 -7.25
C ALA A 72 -0.89 2.19 -8.74
N ALA A 73 0.02 1.42 -9.36
CA ALA A 73 0.32 1.54 -10.78
C ALA A 73 -0.86 1.05 -11.64
N ALA A 74 -1.42 -0.11 -11.28
CA ALA A 74 -2.63 -0.65 -11.88
C ALA A 74 -3.82 0.26 -11.69
N ALA A 75 -3.87 1.10 -10.64
CA ALA A 75 -4.88 2.12 -10.35
C ALA A 75 -4.63 3.49 -11.05
N GLY A 76 -3.45 3.71 -11.63
CA GLY A 76 -3.07 4.98 -12.26
C GLY A 76 -2.72 6.10 -11.27
N HIS A 77 -2.47 5.78 -10.01
CA HIS A 77 -2.24 6.78 -8.95
C HIS A 77 -0.76 7.22 -8.89
N ALA A 78 -0.35 8.02 -9.87
CA ALA A 78 1.05 8.46 -10.03
C ALA A 78 1.66 9.20 -8.80
N LYS A 79 0.84 9.83 -7.96
CA LYS A 79 1.32 10.44 -6.70
C LYS A 79 1.68 9.36 -5.66
N VAL A 80 0.84 8.34 -5.52
CA VAL A 80 1.08 7.20 -4.63
C VAL A 80 2.29 6.41 -5.10
N VAL A 81 2.38 6.09 -6.40
CA VAL A 81 3.53 5.38 -6.99
C VAL A 81 4.84 6.10 -6.65
N ARG A 82 4.88 7.43 -6.78
CA ARG A 82 6.06 8.23 -6.43
C ARG A 82 6.40 8.16 -4.94
N GLU A 83 5.41 8.24 -4.06
CA GLU A 83 5.64 8.16 -2.62
C GLU A 83 6.15 6.76 -2.22
N LEU A 84 5.54 5.69 -2.72
CA LEU A 84 5.97 4.31 -2.46
C LEU A 84 7.41 4.08 -2.94
N LEU A 85 7.78 4.53 -4.14
CA LEU A 85 9.14 4.41 -4.65
C LEU A 85 10.15 5.21 -3.82
N ARG A 86 9.79 6.41 -3.35
CA ARG A 86 10.64 7.22 -2.45
C ARG A 86 10.91 6.53 -1.12
N ARG A 87 9.95 5.74 -0.65
CA ARG A 87 10.01 5.00 0.62
C ARG A 87 10.65 3.61 0.48
N GLY A 88 11.16 3.26 -0.71
CA GLY A 88 11.90 2.01 -0.94
C GLY A 88 11.09 0.84 -1.48
N ALA A 89 9.92 1.08 -2.09
CA ALA A 89 9.16 0.01 -2.74
C ALA A 89 9.97 -0.63 -3.88
N HIS A 90 10.01 -1.95 -3.93
CA HIS A 90 10.70 -2.70 -4.99
C HIS A 90 9.87 -2.68 -6.29
N ARG A 91 10.38 -1.98 -7.30
CA ARG A 91 9.73 -1.83 -8.61
C ARG A 91 9.67 -3.09 -9.46
N ASP A 92 10.56 -4.05 -9.18
CA ASP A 92 10.73 -5.27 -9.97
C ASP A 92 9.95 -6.47 -9.41
N LEU A 93 9.26 -6.30 -8.27
CA LEU A 93 8.37 -7.33 -7.75
C LEU A 93 7.23 -7.58 -8.75
N LYS A 94 6.89 -8.85 -8.89
CA LYS A 94 5.90 -9.34 -9.86
C LYS A 94 4.71 -9.94 -9.12
N ASP A 95 3.53 -9.71 -9.65
CA ASP A 95 2.33 -10.43 -9.25
C ASP A 95 2.41 -11.91 -9.65
N ALA A 96 1.39 -12.70 -9.26
CA ALA A 96 1.27 -14.11 -9.63
C ALA A 96 1.20 -14.33 -11.17
N GLY A 97 0.84 -13.30 -11.93
CA GLY A 97 0.86 -13.30 -13.40
C GLY A 97 2.21 -12.94 -14.01
N GLY A 98 3.26 -12.74 -13.21
CA GLY A 98 4.59 -12.36 -13.67
C GLY A 98 4.72 -10.89 -14.09
N ARG A 99 3.73 -10.05 -13.79
CA ARG A 99 3.71 -8.64 -14.15
C ARG A 99 4.18 -7.77 -12.98
N ALA A 100 5.21 -6.98 -13.25
CA ALA A 100 5.61 -5.87 -12.39
C ALA A 100 4.74 -4.63 -12.58
N ALA A 101 4.85 -3.66 -11.66
CA ALA A 101 4.05 -2.43 -11.65
C ALA A 101 4.07 -1.67 -12.99
N VAL A 102 5.20 -1.67 -13.71
CA VAL A 102 5.33 -1.03 -15.02
C VAL A 102 4.42 -1.63 -16.10
N HIS A 103 4.17 -2.95 -16.06
CA HIS A 103 3.30 -3.61 -17.03
C HIS A 103 1.84 -3.21 -16.82
N HIS A 104 1.44 -3.02 -15.57
CA HIS A 104 0.11 -2.56 -15.20
C HIS A 104 -0.10 -1.07 -15.49
N ALA A 105 0.93 -0.25 -15.30
CA ALA A 105 0.88 1.18 -15.64
C ALA A 105 0.72 1.41 -17.16
N ALA A 106 1.31 0.56 -17.99
CA ALA A 106 1.22 0.66 -19.45
C ALA A 106 -0.13 0.21 -20.04
N ALA A 107 -0.97 -0.47 -19.25
CA ALA A 107 -2.28 -0.96 -19.66
C ALA A 107 -3.41 0.08 -19.47
N ARG A 108 -3.09 1.31 -19.09
CA ARG A 108 -4.03 2.43 -18.88
C ARG A 108 -3.73 3.57 -19.84
#